data_AF-A0A3R6VSI5-F1
#
_entry.id   AF-A0A3R6VSI5-F1
#
_cell.length_a   1.000
_cell.length_b   1.000
_cell.length_c   1.000
_cell.angle_alpha   90.00
_cell.angle_beta   90.00
_cell.angle_gamma   90.00
#
_symmetry.space_group_name_H-M   'P 1'
#
loop_
_entity.id
_entity.type
_entity.pdbx_description
1 polymer ?
#
loop_
_entity_poly.entity_id
_entity_poly.type
_entity_poly.pdbx_seq_one_letter_code
_entity_poly.pdbx_strand_id
1 'polypeptide(L)'
;MLSSNDLHDPNTCPACGDWLKSHKDVSADQMDPAAVHAELEKLRSINHQVEAHDKSAKQKSASGVANTIAWLQQHQEEKKKSSGFIHSLLHWFRHDDDDDKSTSHTPLLPLEWAQSRIDVDWTERSYAVLNAPFYADMSNARRILLEGKLRTTATDAVTAEFKTWVAEFMGQLGQCRHLKDELLEEKAHVANNVIRVRTIYDQVQSLYEETLLLDAKSPEYEAALVALFDEVEATLADEAAAVSEANPLVMTPDSENEAFSNLFANVEASDDKNGMVVAKLVAWMKNNLPRTDFDAFMALFDNQVKHQLGGQWMQTYAEHLQRLEPFAIEFHSAFVYSRSRVDVVAPVHDPTQP
;
A
#
# COMPACT_ATOMS: atom_id res chain seq x y z
N MET A 1 -60.46 -40.34 -30.42
CA MET A 1 -60.94 -39.45 -29.35
C MET A 1 -59.99 -39.61 -28.18
N LEU A 2 -59.06 -38.68 -28.02
CA LEU A 2 -58.12 -38.65 -26.90
C LEU A 2 -58.83 -37.97 -25.73
N SER A 3 -59.07 -38.71 -24.66
CA SER A 3 -59.60 -38.14 -23.42
C SER A 3 -58.41 -37.69 -22.57
N SER A 4 -58.37 -36.38 -22.34
CA SER A 4 -57.51 -35.69 -21.40
C SER A 4 -58.01 -35.96 -19.98
N ASN A 5 -57.10 -36.36 -19.07
CA ASN A 5 -57.00 -35.95 -17.67
C ASN A 5 -56.43 -37.08 -16.81
N ASP A 6 -55.12 -37.04 -16.59
CA ASP A 6 -54.51 -37.48 -15.34
C ASP A 6 -53.46 -36.42 -14.96
N LEU A 7 -53.96 -35.23 -14.63
CA LEU A 7 -53.21 -34.21 -13.89
C LEU A 7 -53.36 -34.58 -12.41
N HIS A 8 -52.26 -35.00 -11.79
CA HIS A 8 -52.16 -35.25 -10.36
C HIS A 8 -52.67 -34.04 -9.57
N ASP A 9 -53.75 -34.22 -8.81
CA ASP A 9 -54.25 -33.24 -7.85
C ASP A 9 -53.29 -33.20 -6.64
N PRO A 10 -52.60 -32.07 -6.41
CA PRO A 10 -51.65 -31.93 -5.29
C PRO A 10 -52.29 -32.06 -3.90
N ASN A 11 -53.63 -32.08 -3.79
CA ASN A 11 -54.32 -32.25 -2.50
C ASN A 11 -54.46 -33.70 -2.01
N THR A 12 -53.99 -34.70 -2.77
CA THR A 12 -54.15 -36.12 -2.40
C THR A 12 -52.86 -36.83 -2.00
N CYS A 13 -51.72 -36.12 -1.97
CA CYS A 13 -50.43 -36.64 -1.55
C CYS A 13 -50.08 -36.18 -0.12
N PRO A 14 -50.01 -37.09 0.89
CA PRO A 14 -49.70 -36.73 2.28
C PRO A 14 -48.33 -36.08 2.45
N ALA A 15 -47.33 -36.54 1.70
CA ALA A 15 -45.97 -35.97 1.73
C ALA A 15 -45.87 -34.57 1.10
N CYS A 16 -46.79 -34.25 0.17
CA CYS A 16 -46.83 -32.97 -0.53
C CYS A 16 -47.61 -31.92 0.27
N GLY A 17 -48.64 -32.35 1.03
CA GLY A 17 -49.42 -31.48 1.91
C GLY A 17 -48.67 -30.98 3.15
N ASP A 18 -47.71 -31.76 3.65
CA ASP A 18 -46.86 -31.34 4.78
C ASP A 18 -45.75 -30.37 4.33
N TRP A 19 -45.21 -30.53 3.12
CA TRP A 19 -44.26 -29.59 2.52
C TRP A 19 -44.91 -28.22 2.22
N LEU A 20 -46.17 -28.22 1.73
CA LEU A 20 -46.95 -27.00 1.50
C LEU A 20 -47.37 -26.27 2.79
N LYS A 21 -47.42 -26.96 3.93
CA LYS A 21 -47.68 -26.34 5.25
C LYS A 21 -46.41 -25.77 5.86
N SER A 22 -45.24 -26.40 5.62
CA SER A 22 -43.94 -25.88 6.08
C SER A 22 -43.40 -24.73 5.22
N HIS A 23 -43.83 -24.64 3.95
CA HIS A 23 -43.51 -23.56 3.02
C HIS A 23 -44.74 -22.77 2.57
N LYS A 24 -45.71 -22.59 3.47
CA LYS A 24 -46.57 -21.40 3.38
C LYS A 24 -45.67 -20.21 3.70
N ASP A 25 -45.02 -19.69 2.66
CA ASP A 25 -44.61 -18.31 2.64
C ASP A 25 -45.77 -17.49 3.20
N VAL A 26 -45.46 -16.67 4.19
CA VAL A 26 -46.40 -15.72 4.77
C VAL A 26 -46.98 -14.95 3.59
N SER A 27 -48.22 -15.29 3.20
CA SER A 27 -48.91 -14.62 2.12
C SER A 27 -48.84 -13.12 2.42
N ALA A 28 -48.54 -12.32 1.40
CA ALA A 28 -48.50 -10.86 1.48
C ALA A 28 -49.79 -10.25 2.08
N ASP A 29 -50.85 -11.04 2.23
CA ASP A 29 -52.13 -10.70 2.88
C ASP A 29 -52.15 -10.83 4.42
N GLN A 30 -51.03 -11.14 5.10
CA GLN A 30 -50.96 -11.19 6.57
C GLN A 30 -49.84 -10.34 7.19
N MET A 31 -49.25 -9.41 6.45
CA MET A 31 -48.37 -8.42 7.07
C MET A 31 -49.20 -7.21 7.50
N ASP A 32 -49.23 -6.93 8.81
CA ASP A 32 -49.80 -5.69 9.36
C ASP A 32 -49.14 -4.49 8.65
N PRO A 33 -49.90 -3.66 7.90
CA PRO A 33 -49.35 -2.50 7.20
C PRO A 33 -48.55 -1.57 8.11
N ALA A 34 -48.89 -1.50 9.40
CA ALA A 34 -48.15 -0.72 10.38
C ALA A 34 -46.76 -1.31 10.68
N ALA A 35 -46.64 -2.65 10.73
CA ALA A 35 -45.37 -3.34 10.95
C ALA A 35 -44.44 -3.24 9.72
N VAL A 36 -44.99 -3.34 8.50
CA VAL A 36 -44.23 -3.13 7.26
C VAL A 36 -43.76 -1.68 7.15
N HIS A 37 -44.61 -0.72 7.49
CA HIS A 37 -44.25 0.69 7.49
C HIS A 37 -43.19 1.02 8.55
N ALA A 38 -43.24 0.40 9.73
CA ALA A 38 -42.22 0.55 10.77
C ALA A 38 -40.85 -0.02 10.33
N GLU A 39 -40.83 -1.17 9.66
CA GLU A 39 -39.58 -1.76 9.17
C GLU A 39 -39.01 -0.98 7.97
N LEU A 40 -39.86 -0.46 7.07
CA LEU A 40 -39.43 0.44 6.00
C LEU A 40 -38.86 1.76 6.54
N GLU A 41 -39.43 2.30 7.62
CA GLU A 41 -38.91 3.52 8.24
C GLU A 41 -37.57 3.27 8.95
N LYS A 42 -37.41 2.10 9.57
CA LYS A 42 -36.14 1.65 10.15
C LYS A 42 -35.07 1.46 9.07
N LEU A 43 -35.40 0.84 7.94
CA LEU A 43 -34.48 0.70 6.80
C LEU A 43 -34.11 2.05 6.19
N ARG A 44 -35.06 2.99 6.07
CA ARG A 44 -34.78 4.38 5.65
C ARG A 44 -33.87 5.11 6.64
N SER A 45 -34.09 4.93 7.93
CA SER A 45 -33.25 5.52 8.98
C SER A 45 -31.82 4.98 8.91
N ILE A 46 -31.65 3.67 8.71
CA ILE A 46 -30.34 3.04 8.49
C ILE A 46 -29.70 3.60 7.21
N ASN A 47 -30.44 3.70 6.11
CA ASN A 47 -29.92 4.24 4.85
C ASN A 47 -29.47 5.70 5.00
N HIS A 48 -30.22 6.53 5.72
CA HIS A 48 -29.81 7.91 6.02
C HIS A 48 -28.60 7.99 6.95
N GLN A 49 -28.43 7.06 7.89
CA GLN A 49 -27.24 6.99 8.73
C GLN A 49 -26.01 6.59 7.91
N VAL A 50 -26.15 5.64 6.99
CA VAL A 50 -25.09 5.23 6.04
C VAL A 50 -24.73 6.40 5.12
N GLU A 51 -25.71 7.05 4.49
CA GLU A 51 -25.48 8.23 3.64
C GLU A 51 -24.82 9.39 4.40
N ALA A 52 -25.18 9.61 5.66
CA ALA A 52 -24.57 10.64 6.51
C ALA A 52 -23.13 10.28 6.90
N HIS A 53 -22.87 9.00 7.19
CA HIS A 53 -21.54 8.48 7.47
C HIS A 53 -20.64 8.62 6.24
N ASP A 54 -21.13 8.26 5.05
CA ASP A 54 -20.40 8.37 3.79
C ASP A 54 -20.11 9.83 3.43
N LYS A 55 -21.08 10.73 3.61
CA LYS A 55 -20.86 12.18 3.44
C LYS A 55 -19.83 12.72 4.42
N SER A 56 -19.87 12.29 5.68
CA SER A 56 -18.88 12.69 6.70
C SER A 56 -17.48 12.15 6.37
N ALA A 57 -17.38 10.90 5.91
CA ALA A 57 -16.12 10.28 5.50
C ALA A 57 -15.50 10.99 4.29
N LYS A 58 -16.31 11.33 3.28
CA LYS A 58 -15.90 12.14 2.11
C LYS A 58 -15.38 13.51 2.52
N GLN A 59 -16.10 14.20 3.40
CA GLN A 59 -15.70 15.51 3.91
C GLN A 59 -14.38 15.46 4.70
N LYS A 60 -14.14 14.38 5.45
CA LYS A 60 -12.86 14.15 6.15
C LYS A 60 -11.72 13.94 5.15
N SER A 61 -11.84 13.02 4.20
CA SER A 61 -10.80 12.76 3.18
C SER A 61 -10.34 14.06 2.47
N ALA A 62 -11.30 14.84 1.97
CA ALA A 62 -11.03 16.14 1.33
C ALA A 62 -10.32 17.15 2.27
N SER A 63 -10.63 17.13 3.57
CA SER A 63 -9.95 17.96 4.58
C SER A 63 -8.50 17.56 4.81
N GLY A 64 -8.17 16.26 4.80
CA GLY A 64 -6.80 15.77 5.02
C GLY A 64 -5.87 16.21 3.90
N VAL A 65 -6.32 15.99 2.66
CA VAL A 65 -5.61 16.43 1.45
C VAL A 65 -5.42 17.94 1.42
N ALA A 66 -6.46 18.71 1.76
CA ALA A 66 -6.37 20.17 1.82
C ALA A 66 -5.37 20.65 2.91
N ASN A 67 -5.35 19.99 4.06
CA ASN A 67 -4.42 20.30 5.15
C ASN A 67 -2.97 19.99 4.75
N THR A 68 -2.71 18.87 4.08
CA THR A 68 -1.36 18.55 3.60
C THR A 68 -0.92 19.46 2.47
N ILE A 69 -1.82 19.83 1.55
CA ILE A 69 -1.50 20.84 0.52
C ILE A 69 -1.17 22.18 1.18
N ALA A 70 -1.93 22.62 2.19
CA ALA A 70 -1.65 23.84 2.93
C ALA A 70 -0.30 23.77 3.69
N TRP A 71 0.00 22.62 4.31
CA TRP A 71 1.27 22.36 4.97
C TRP A 71 2.44 22.42 3.96
N LEU A 72 2.31 21.77 2.80
CA LEU A 72 3.31 21.79 1.74
C LEU A 72 3.54 23.20 1.17
N GLN A 73 2.48 24.00 1.04
CA GLN A 73 2.56 25.40 0.60
C GLN A 73 3.26 26.30 1.63
N GLN A 74 3.08 26.04 2.92
CA GLN A 74 3.82 26.75 3.98
C GLN A 74 5.31 26.38 4.00
N HIS A 75 5.67 25.17 3.57
CA HIS A 75 7.06 24.68 3.54
C HIS A 75 7.71 24.79 2.13
N GLN A 76 7.05 25.43 1.17
CA GLN A 76 7.49 25.50 -0.24
C GLN A 76 8.69 26.43 -0.48
N GLU A 77 8.91 27.44 0.36
CA GLU A 77 9.96 28.44 0.08
C GLU A 77 11.38 27.88 0.24
N GLU A 78 11.57 26.86 1.07
CA GLU A 78 12.87 26.22 1.35
C GLU A 78 13.03 24.83 0.70
N LYS A 79 11.92 24.19 0.27
CA LYS A 79 11.87 22.74 -0.04
C LYS A 79 11.00 22.37 -1.26
N LYS A 80 11.34 22.93 -2.43
CA LYS A 80 10.51 22.90 -3.66
C LYS A 80 10.38 21.54 -4.35
N LYS A 81 11.41 20.68 -4.34
CA LYS A 81 11.43 19.45 -5.17
C LYS A 81 10.60 18.33 -4.53
N SER A 82 10.80 18.11 -3.24
CA SER A 82 10.03 17.18 -2.42
C SER A 82 8.55 17.59 -2.40
N SER A 83 8.28 18.88 -2.18
CA SER A 83 6.94 19.44 -2.16
C SER A 83 6.19 19.27 -3.49
N GLY A 84 6.86 19.44 -4.63
CA GLY A 84 6.24 19.18 -5.95
C GLY A 84 5.84 17.72 -6.17
N PHE A 85 6.66 16.77 -5.72
CA PHE A 85 6.36 15.33 -5.79
C PHE A 85 5.12 14.97 -4.96
N ILE A 86 5.05 15.46 -3.72
CA ILE A 86 3.93 15.18 -2.83
C ILE A 86 2.68 15.95 -3.26
N HIS A 87 2.82 17.17 -3.78
CA HIS A 87 1.70 17.91 -4.36
C HIS A 87 1.11 17.17 -5.56
N SER A 88 1.94 16.58 -6.41
CA SER A 88 1.49 15.67 -7.46
C SER A 88 0.70 14.51 -6.86
N LEU A 89 1.20 13.83 -5.81
CA LEU A 89 0.51 12.72 -5.10
C LEU A 89 -0.87 13.16 -4.56
N LEU A 90 -0.95 14.33 -3.93
CA LEU A 90 -2.17 14.83 -3.30
C LEU A 90 -3.28 15.22 -4.28
N HIS A 91 -2.94 15.56 -5.53
CA HIS A 91 -3.96 15.78 -6.56
C HIS A 91 -4.81 14.53 -6.86
N TRP A 92 -4.28 13.33 -6.60
CA TRP A 92 -4.97 12.07 -6.87
C TRP A 92 -6.01 11.74 -5.82
N PHE A 93 -5.69 11.98 -4.54
CA PHE A 93 -6.67 11.90 -3.46
C PHE A 93 -7.82 12.93 -3.60
N ARG A 94 -7.70 13.89 -4.53
CA ARG A 94 -8.70 14.90 -4.87
C ARG A 94 -9.59 14.53 -6.06
N HIS A 95 -9.39 13.38 -6.72
CA HIS A 95 -10.04 13.06 -8.01
C HIS A 95 -10.91 11.80 -8.04
N ASP A 96 -10.99 10.99 -6.97
CA ASP A 96 -11.83 9.79 -6.94
C ASP A 96 -13.11 9.98 -6.12
N ASP A 97 -13.97 10.91 -6.57
CA ASP A 97 -15.24 11.23 -5.91
C ASP A 97 -16.45 10.40 -6.38
N ASP A 98 -16.31 9.54 -7.39
CA ASP A 98 -17.46 8.97 -8.12
C ASP A 98 -17.72 7.46 -8.02
N ASP A 99 -16.88 6.63 -7.38
CA ASP A 99 -17.17 5.19 -7.29
C ASP A 99 -17.98 4.81 -6.03
N ASP A 100 -19.29 4.96 -6.21
CA ASP A 100 -20.38 4.43 -5.41
C ASP A 100 -20.46 2.90 -5.57
N LYS A 101 -19.82 2.12 -4.68
CA LYS A 101 -20.09 0.66 -4.57
C LYS A 101 -20.15 0.15 -3.13
N SER A 102 -21.40 0.04 -2.69
CA SER A 102 -21.91 -0.68 -1.53
C SER A 102 -21.91 -2.21 -1.72
N THR A 103 -20.75 -2.81 -1.97
CA THR A 103 -20.60 -4.28 -1.89
C THR A 103 -19.82 -4.68 -0.65
N SER A 104 -20.44 -5.51 0.20
CA SER A 104 -19.90 -6.02 1.48
C SER A 104 -18.71 -6.98 1.33
N HIS A 105 -17.97 -6.90 0.24
CA HIS A 105 -16.78 -7.70 -0.04
C HIS A 105 -15.60 -6.76 -0.21
N THR A 106 -14.55 -6.98 0.57
CA THR A 106 -13.25 -6.34 0.39
C THR A 106 -12.85 -6.43 -1.08
N PRO A 107 -12.60 -5.29 -1.76
CA PRO A 107 -12.20 -5.34 -3.16
C PRO A 107 -10.89 -6.13 -3.28
N LEU A 108 -10.83 -7.04 -4.25
CA LEU A 108 -9.62 -7.80 -4.55
C LEU A 108 -8.92 -7.17 -5.75
N LEU A 109 -7.58 -7.14 -5.70
CA LEU A 109 -6.79 -6.76 -6.87
C LEU A 109 -7.06 -7.75 -8.02
N PRO A 110 -6.96 -7.34 -9.30
CA PRO A 110 -6.93 -8.28 -10.40
C PRO A 110 -5.72 -9.25 -10.28
N LEU A 111 -5.84 -10.49 -10.75
CA LEU A 111 -4.69 -11.42 -10.80
C LEU A 111 -3.50 -10.85 -11.59
N GLU A 112 -3.82 -10.16 -12.68
CA GLU A 112 -2.87 -9.51 -13.58
C GLU A 112 -2.35 -8.15 -13.06
N TRP A 113 -2.77 -7.76 -11.84
CA TRP A 113 -2.38 -6.48 -11.26
C TRP A 113 -0.85 -6.33 -11.20
N ALA A 114 -0.39 -5.17 -11.67
CA ALA A 114 1.00 -4.74 -11.73
C ALA A 114 1.93 -5.54 -12.65
N GLN A 115 1.48 -6.61 -13.31
CA GLN A 115 2.36 -7.46 -14.15
C GLN A 115 3.05 -6.70 -15.29
N SER A 116 2.44 -5.64 -15.81
CA SER A 116 3.01 -4.85 -16.91
C SER A 116 4.28 -4.05 -16.54
N ARG A 117 4.55 -3.88 -15.24
CA ARG A 117 5.65 -3.07 -14.70
C ARG A 117 6.47 -3.78 -13.64
N ILE A 118 5.81 -4.62 -12.84
CA ILE A 118 6.41 -5.51 -11.86
C ILE A 118 6.50 -6.89 -12.53
N ASP A 119 7.60 -7.13 -13.23
CA ASP A 119 7.91 -8.40 -13.89
C ASP A 119 8.38 -9.44 -12.86
N VAL A 120 7.48 -9.80 -11.96
CA VAL A 120 7.75 -10.69 -10.82
C VAL A 120 6.68 -11.76 -10.77
N ASP A 121 7.11 -13.01 -10.58
CA ASP A 121 6.20 -14.13 -10.47
C ASP A 121 5.29 -14.02 -9.23
N TRP A 122 4.07 -14.57 -9.33
CA TRP A 122 3.09 -14.50 -8.24
C TRP A 122 3.64 -15.09 -6.93
N THR A 123 4.58 -16.03 -7.01
CA THR A 123 5.18 -16.69 -5.84
C THR A 123 5.94 -15.75 -4.91
N GLU A 124 6.47 -14.63 -5.40
CA GLU A 124 7.22 -13.67 -4.57
C GLU A 124 6.68 -12.23 -4.65
N ARG A 125 5.66 -12.00 -5.49
CA ARG A 125 5.12 -10.67 -5.82
C ARG A 125 4.84 -9.81 -4.59
N SER A 126 4.21 -10.35 -3.55
CA SER A 126 3.87 -9.57 -2.35
C SER A 126 5.10 -9.02 -1.64
N TYR A 127 6.15 -9.83 -1.47
CA TYR A 127 7.40 -9.39 -0.85
C TYR A 127 8.18 -8.46 -1.78
N ALA A 128 8.20 -8.74 -3.08
CA ALA A 128 8.84 -7.87 -4.06
C ALA A 128 8.23 -6.45 -4.05
N VAL A 129 6.90 -6.34 -4.00
CA VAL A 129 6.19 -5.06 -3.92
C VAL A 129 6.50 -4.34 -2.60
N LEU A 130 6.47 -5.04 -1.46
CA LEU A 130 6.79 -4.45 -0.16
C LEU A 130 8.25 -3.98 -0.05
N ASN A 131 9.18 -4.66 -0.73
CA ASN A 131 10.61 -4.34 -0.73
C ASN A 131 10.98 -3.22 -1.69
N ALA A 132 10.22 -3.03 -2.78
CA ALA A 132 10.57 -2.11 -3.86
C ALA A 132 10.87 -0.65 -3.43
N PRO A 133 10.11 -0.04 -2.49
CA PRO A 133 10.42 1.31 -2.04
C PRO A 133 11.75 1.41 -1.27
N PHE A 134 12.20 0.33 -0.62
CA PHE A 134 13.48 0.30 0.09
C PHE A 134 14.66 0.22 -0.88
N TYR A 135 14.53 -0.53 -1.97
CA TYR A 135 15.53 -0.53 -3.04
C TYR A 135 15.68 0.86 -3.69
N ALA A 136 14.58 1.58 -3.87
CA ALA A 136 14.61 2.95 -4.40
C ALA A 136 15.36 3.91 -3.46
N ASP A 137 15.12 3.81 -2.15
CA ASP A 137 15.80 4.62 -1.14
C ASP A 137 17.30 4.32 -1.04
N MET A 138 17.67 3.03 -1.01
CA MET A 138 19.08 2.62 -1.00
C MET A 138 19.79 3.09 -2.27
N SER A 139 19.15 3.04 -3.43
CA SER A 139 19.69 3.59 -4.69
C SER A 139 19.95 5.10 -4.58
N ASN A 140 19.02 5.86 -4.02
CA ASN A 140 19.16 7.30 -3.80
C ASN A 140 20.32 7.61 -2.84
N ALA A 141 20.44 6.87 -1.73
CA ALA A 141 21.52 7.03 -0.77
C ALA A 141 22.88 6.66 -1.40
N ARG A 142 22.97 5.53 -2.11
CA ARG A 142 24.19 5.11 -2.83
C ARG A 142 24.65 6.16 -3.82
N ARG A 143 23.73 6.84 -4.53
CA ARG A 143 24.08 7.96 -5.41
C ARG A 143 24.77 9.10 -4.65
N ILE A 144 24.24 9.50 -3.50
CA ILE A 144 24.84 10.56 -2.67
C ILE A 144 26.26 10.19 -2.25
N LEU A 145 26.45 8.94 -1.81
CA LEU A 145 27.74 8.41 -1.35
C LEU A 145 28.75 8.33 -2.52
N LEU A 146 28.34 7.80 -3.68
CA LEU A 146 29.21 7.70 -4.87
C LEU A 146 29.63 9.07 -5.42
N GLU A 147 28.72 10.05 -5.42
CA GLU A 147 29.04 11.42 -5.83
C GLU A 147 29.92 12.15 -4.79
N GLY A 148 30.16 11.52 -3.63
CA GLY A 148 30.96 12.09 -2.54
C GLY A 148 30.36 13.37 -1.96
N LYS A 149 29.08 13.65 -2.24
CA LYS A 149 28.41 14.90 -1.84
C LYS A 149 28.36 15.05 -0.33
N LEU A 150 28.19 13.94 0.39
CA LEU A 150 28.19 13.91 1.85
C LEU A 150 29.53 14.41 2.42
N ARG A 151 30.65 13.83 1.97
CA ARG A 151 31.99 14.25 2.42
C ARG A 151 32.39 15.66 1.94
N THR A 152 32.11 15.98 0.68
CA THR A 152 32.75 17.14 0.02
C THR A 152 31.92 18.43 0.05
N THR A 153 30.59 18.32 0.09
CA THR A 153 29.70 19.49 -0.08
C THR A 153 28.71 19.69 1.06
N ALA A 154 28.42 18.66 1.87
CA ALA A 154 27.43 18.77 2.93
C ALA A 154 27.93 19.62 4.11
N THR A 155 27.09 20.55 4.56
CA THR A 155 27.27 21.21 5.85
C THR A 155 27.02 20.22 6.99
N ASP A 156 27.41 20.57 8.21
CA ASP A 156 27.19 19.71 9.37
C ASP A 156 25.69 19.49 9.64
N ALA A 157 24.87 20.51 9.38
CA ALA A 157 23.41 20.40 9.45
C ALA A 157 22.87 19.39 8.40
N VAL A 158 23.32 19.49 7.15
CA VAL A 158 22.91 18.52 6.08
C VAL A 158 23.39 17.11 6.40
N THR A 159 24.57 16.99 7.00
CA THR A 159 25.11 15.70 7.45
C THR A 159 24.26 15.10 8.57
N ALA A 160 23.83 15.91 9.54
CA ALA A 160 22.93 15.47 10.61
C ALA A 160 21.57 15.03 10.07
N GLU A 161 20.99 15.76 9.11
CA GLU A 161 19.75 15.39 8.41
C GLU A 161 19.89 14.05 7.69
N PHE A 162 21.01 13.81 7.00
CA PHE A 162 21.29 12.52 6.37
C PHE A 162 21.40 11.37 7.38
N LYS A 163 22.04 11.58 8.54
CA LYS A 163 22.07 10.56 9.61
C LYS A 163 20.68 10.25 10.14
N THR A 164 19.85 11.27 10.34
CA THR A 164 18.44 11.10 10.76
C THR A 164 17.66 10.32 9.70
N TRP A 165 17.89 10.61 8.41
CA TRP A 165 17.28 9.85 7.31
C TRP A 165 17.66 8.36 7.36
N VAL A 166 18.93 8.02 7.60
CA VAL A 166 19.36 6.62 7.74
C VAL A 166 18.68 5.96 8.94
N ALA A 167 18.59 6.65 10.09
CA ALA A 167 17.91 6.12 11.27
C ALA A 167 16.42 5.86 11.01
N GLU A 168 15.73 6.79 10.34
CA GLU A 168 14.34 6.63 9.92
C GLU A 168 14.18 5.47 8.92
N PHE A 169 15.09 5.32 7.96
CA PHE A 169 15.11 4.19 7.03
C PHE A 169 15.18 2.84 7.77
N MET A 170 16.05 2.73 8.77
CA MET A 170 16.15 1.51 9.60
C MET A 170 14.87 1.25 10.40
N GLY A 171 14.26 2.31 10.95
CA GLY A 171 12.96 2.21 11.62
C GLY A 171 11.86 1.70 10.69
N GLN A 172 11.80 2.24 9.47
CA GLN A 172 10.84 1.82 8.43
C GLN A 172 11.08 0.38 7.98
N LEU A 173 12.34 -0.10 7.94
CA LEU A 173 12.64 -1.50 7.63
C LEU A 173 12.02 -2.43 8.70
N GLY A 174 12.11 -2.04 9.97
CA GLY A 174 11.44 -2.75 11.08
C GLY A 174 9.91 -2.74 10.97
N GLN A 175 9.32 -1.63 10.54
CA GLN A 175 7.88 -1.52 10.28
C GLN A 175 7.46 -2.39 9.09
N CYS A 176 8.24 -2.42 8.00
CA CYS A 176 7.98 -3.27 6.85
C CYS A 176 8.04 -4.76 7.20
N ARG A 177 8.97 -5.15 8.08
CA ARG A 177 8.98 -6.50 8.65
C ARG A 177 7.68 -6.83 9.37
N HIS A 178 7.14 -5.92 10.18
CA HIS A 178 5.87 -6.14 10.86
C HIS A 178 4.72 -6.35 9.86
N LEU A 179 4.68 -5.52 8.81
CA LEU A 179 3.69 -5.65 7.73
C LEU A 179 3.83 -6.97 6.95
N LYS A 180 5.06 -7.50 6.78
CA LYS A 180 5.31 -8.82 6.20
C LYS A 180 4.87 -9.95 7.13
N ASP A 181 5.03 -9.80 8.44
CA ASP A 181 4.54 -10.77 9.43
C ASP A 181 3.00 -10.82 9.39
N GLU A 182 2.32 -9.66 9.33
CA GLU A 182 0.87 -9.57 9.13
C GLU A 182 0.43 -10.22 7.82
N LEU A 183 1.18 -10.02 6.73
CA LEU A 183 0.92 -10.70 5.46
C LEU A 183 1.02 -12.22 5.59
N LEU A 184 2.00 -12.75 6.33
CA LEU A 184 2.12 -14.19 6.56
C LEU A 184 0.93 -14.72 7.38
N GLU A 185 0.40 -13.93 8.32
CA GLU A 185 -0.81 -14.26 9.07
C GLU A 185 -2.05 -14.29 8.16
N GLU A 186 -2.21 -13.30 7.28
CA GLU A 186 -3.27 -13.27 6.26
C GLU A 186 -3.17 -14.47 5.30
N LYS A 187 -1.97 -14.78 4.82
CA LYS A 187 -1.73 -15.99 4.01
C LYS A 187 -2.14 -17.25 4.75
N ALA A 188 -1.80 -17.35 6.04
CA ALA A 188 -2.16 -18.49 6.86
C ALA A 188 -3.67 -18.61 7.07
N HIS A 189 -4.37 -17.48 7.19
CA HIS A 189 -5.81 -17.42 7.29
C HIS A 189 -6.49 -17.90 5.99
N VAL A 190 -6.08 -17.35 4.84
CA VAL A 190 -6.68 -17.66 3.53
C VAL A 190 -6.40 -19.11 3.11
N ALA A 191 -5.17 -19.60 3.27
CA ALA A 191 -4.79 -20.95 2.86
C ALA A 191 -5.13 -22.04 3.88
N ASN A 192 -5.58 -21.67 5.08
CA ASN A 192 -5.76 -22.57 6.23
C ASN A 192 -4.52 -23.46 6.50
N ASN A 193 -3.33 -22.91 6.21
CA ASN A 193 -2.02 -23.54 6.33
C ASN A 193 -0.99 -22.48 6.72
N VAL A 194 -0.12 -22.77 7.68
CA VAL A 194 0.81 -21.75 8.21
C VAL A 194 2.10 -21.70 7.40
N ILE A 195 2.40 -20.56 6.78
CA ILE A 195 3.74 -20.22 6.26
C ILE A 195 4.53 -19.53 7.36
N ARG A 196 5.79 -19.94 7.59
CA ARG A 196 6.69 -19.26 8.52
C ARG A 196 8.00 -18.95 7.82
N VAL A 197 8.19 -17.67 7.49
CA VAL A 197 9.50 -17.15 7.07
C VAL A 197 10.12 -16.47 8.29
N ARG A 198 11.36 -16.86 8.61
CA ARG A 198 12.10 -16.29 9.75
C ARG A 198 13.40 -15.70 9.25
N THR A 199 13.45 -14.38 9.23
CA THR A 199 14.64 -13.62 8.85
C THR A 199 15.42 -13.20 10.08
N ILE A 200 16.74 -13.33 10.01
CA ILE A 200 17.66 -12.88 11.06
C ILE A 200 18.26 -11.55 10.60
N TYR A 201 17.98 -10.47 11.34
CA TYR A 201 18.45 -9.11 11.04
C TYR A 201 19.69 -8.69 11.86
N ASP A 202 20.31 -9.63 12.58
CA ASP A 202 21.40 -9.34 13.52
C ASP A 202 22.61 -8.70 12.81
N GLN A 203 22.94 -9.16 11.60
CA GLN A 203 24.04 -8.60 10.81
C GLN A 203 23.73 -7.18 10.31
N VAL A 204 22.51 -6.94 9.82
CA VAL A 204 22.02 -5.61 9.45
C VAL A 204 22.13 -4.65 10.65
N GLN A 205 21.68 -5.10 11.83
CA GLN A 205 21.74 -4.30 13.06
C GLN A 205 23.18 -4.01 13.47
N SER A 206 24.07 -5.02 13.42
CA SER A 206 25.50 -4.86 13.73
C SER A 206 26.15 -3.82 12.82
N LEU A 207 25.93 -3.91 11.50
CA LEU A 207 26.48 -2.95 10.53
C LEU A 207 25.93 -1.54 10.76
N TYR A 208 24.64 -1.41 11.10
CA TYR A 208 24.05 -0.12 11.43
C TYR A 208 24.71 0.49 12.68
N GLU A 209 24.89 -0.29 13.74
CA GLU A 209 25.54 0.18 14.98
C GLU A 209 26.99 0.61 14.73
N GLU A 210 27.74 -0.11 13.89
CA GLU A 210 29.08 0.28 13.46
C GLU A 210 29.08 1.66 12.77
N THR A 211 28.08 1.95 11.93
CA THR A 211 27.99 3.25 11.25
C THR A 211 27.80 4.42 12.21
N LEU A 212 27.15 4.19 13.37
CA LEU A 212 26.89 5.24 14.37
C LEU A 212 28.18 5.73 15.05
N LEU A 213 29.22 4.90 15.07
CA LEU A 213 30.51 5.18 15.71
C LEU A 213 31.47 5.98 14.81
N LEU A 214 31.16 6.11 13.52
CA LEU A 214 32.02 6.74 12.53
C LEU A 214 31.66 8.22 12.32
N ASP A 215 32.68 9.00 11.92
CA ASP A 215 32.45 10.38 11.48
C ASP A 215 31.77 10.38 10.12
N ALA A 216 30.64 11.08 9.99
CA ALA A 216 29.80 11.02 8.80
C ALA A 216 30.44 11.66 7.55
N LYS A 217 31.54 12.40 7.71
CA LYS A 217 32.34 12.93 6.59
C LYS A 217 33.56 12.05 6.25
N SER A 218 33.77 10.95 6.96
CA SER A 218 34.86 10.02 6.72
C SER A 218 34.57 9.07 5.55
N PRO A 219 35.58 8.66 4.77
CA PRO A 219 35.44 7.58 3.79
C PRO A 219 34.97 6.26 4.43
N GLU A 220 35.36 6.00 5.68
CA GLU A 220 34.97 4.81 6.44
C GLU A 220 33.46 4.76 6.68
N TYR A 221 32.83 5.91 6.97
CA TYR A 221 31.37 5.98 7.12
C TYR A 221 30.63 5.68 5.81
N GLU A 222 31.10 6.22 4.68
CA GLU A 222 30.51 5.90 3.37
C GLU A 222 30.64 4.41 3.05
N ALA A 223 31.80 3.80 3.31
CA ALA A 223 32.01 2.37 3.11
C ALA A 223 31.13 1.51 4.03
N ALA A 224 30.97 1.89 5.30
CA ALA A 224 30.12 1.19 6.25
C ALA A 224 28.63 1.26 5.86
N LEU A 225 28.16 2.42 5.36
CA LEU A 225 26.79 2.54 4.85
C LEU A 225 26.55 1.71 3.58
N VAL A 226 27.53 1.64 2.67
CA VAL A 226 27.42 0.77 1.50
C VAL A 226 27.30 -0.68 1.93
N ALA A 227 28.13 -1.14 2.89
CA ALA A 227 28.06 -2.49 3.43
C ALA A 227 26.71 -2.77 4.11
N LEU A 228 26.19 -1.80 4.88
CA LEU A 228 24.84 -1.89 5.48
C LEU A 228 23.76 -2.06 4.39
N PHE A 229 23.77 -1.24 3.34
CA PHE A 229 22.77 -1.35 2.27
C PHE A 229 22.89 -2.64 1.46
N ASP A 230 24.11 -3.14 1.25
CA ASP A 230 24.33 -4.41 0.57
C ASP A 230 23.78 -5.58 1.41
N GLU A 231 23.95 -5.56 2.73
CA GLU A 231 23.37 -6.55 3.64
C GLU A 231 21.83 -6.46 3.70
N VAL A 232 21.27 -5.24 3.73
CA VAL A 232 19.82 -5.04 3.67
C VAL A 232 19.27 -5.59 2.36
N GLU A 233 19.89 -5.28 1.22
CA GLU A 233 19.47 -5.80 -0.09
C GLU A 233 19.54 -7.33 -0.16
N ALA A 234 20.61 -7.95 0.36
CA ALA A 234 20.73 -9.40 0.44
C ALA A 234 19.63 -10.01 1.33
N THR A 235 19.39 -9.43 2.50
CA THR A 235 18.35 -9.87 3.44
C THR A 235 16.96 -9.83 2.80
N LEU A 236 16.62 -8.73 2.13
CA LEU A 236 15.34 -8.56 1.46
C LEU A 236 15.17 -9.52 0.26
N ALA A 237 16.25 -9.85 -0.44
CA ALA A 237 16.25 -10.84 -1.52
C ALA A 237 16.06 -12.27 -0.99
N ASP A 238 16.76 -12.64 0.09
CA ASP A 238 16.61 -13.94 0.75
C ASP A 238 15.18 -14.15 1.29
N GLU A 239 14.56 -13.10 1.82
CA GLU A 239 13.16 -13.11 2.23
C GLU A 239 12.19 -13.41 1.07
N ALA A 240 12.38 -12.72 -0.06
CA ALA A 240 11.55 -12.94 -1.25
C ALA A 240 11.74 -14.36 -1.80
N ALA A 241 12.98 -14.86 -1.85
CA ALA A 241 13.29 -16.21 -2.28
C ALA A 241 12.66 -17.27 -1.35
N ALA A 242 12.74 -17.08 -0.03
CA ALA A 242 12.13 -17.99 0.94
C ALA A 242 10.60 -18.06 0.79
N VAL A 243 9.95 -16.92 0.53
CA VAL A 243 8.51 -16.88 0.22
C VAL A 243 8.23 -17.55 -1.12
N SER A 244 9.05 -17.30 -2.15
CA SER A 244 8.91 -17.92 -3.47
C SER A 244 8.94 -19.45 -3.40
N GLU A 245 9.80 -20.02 -2.55
CA GLU A 245 9.86 -21.47 -2.33
C GLU A 245 8.66 -22.01 -1.55
N ALA A 246 8.16 -21.26 -0.56
CA ALA A 246 7.07 -21.71 0.31
C ALA A 246 5.69 -21.55 -0.32
N ASN A 247 5.46 -20.47 -1.06
CA ASN A 247 4.16 -20.09 -1.62
C ASN A 247 3.53 -21.20 -2.50
N PRO A 248 4.24 -21.81 -3.48
CA PRO A 248 3.71 -22.90 -4.31
C PRO A 248 3.21 -24.13 -3.55
N LEU A 249 3.68 -24.33 -2.31
CA LEU A 249 3.35 -25.51 -1.51
C LEU A 249 2.00 -25.39 -0.79
N VAL A 250 1.53 -24.16 -0.57
CA VAL A 250 0.35 -23.88 0.28
C VAL A 250 -0.59 -22.82 -0.28
N MET A 251 -0.12 -21.98 -1.20
CA MET A 251 -0.88 -20.90 -1.83
C MET A 251 -1.13 -21.23 -3.31
N THR A 252 -2.25 -20.71 -3.82
CA THR A 252 -2.50 -20.49 -5.24
C THR A 252 -2.34 -19.00 -5.58
N PRO A 253 -2.19 -18.62 -6.87
CA PRO A 253 -2.20 -17.21 -7.28
C PRO A 253 -3.40 -16.42 -6.74
N ASP A 254 -4.60 -17.02 -6.75
CA ASP A 254 -5.81 -16.41 -6.21
C ASP A 254 -5.69 -16.12 -4.71
N SER A 255 -5.29 -17.11 -3.92
CA SER A 255 -5.16 -16.95 -2.47
C SER A 255 -4.03 -16.00 -2.06
N GLU A 256 -2.92 -15.95 -2.82
CA GLU A 256 -1.84 -14.99 -2.62
C GLU A 256 -2.35 -13.57 -2.82
N ASN A 257 -3.14 -13.38 -3.88
CA ASN A 257 -3.71 -12.10 -4.23
C ASN A 257 -4.80 -11.66 -3.24
N GLU A 258 -5.59 -12.60 -2.74
CA GLU A 258 -6.56 -12.38 -1.66
C GLU A 258 -5.88 -11.96 -0.36
N ALA A 259 -4.87 -12.70 0.10
CA ALA A 259 -4.11 -12.37 1.30
C ALA A 259 -3.43 -10.99 1.19
N PHE A 260 -2.85 -10.67 0.03
CA PHE A 260 -2.24 -9.37 -0.21
C PHE A 260 -3.27 -8.24 -0.24
N SER A 261 -4.45 -8.47 -0.81
CA SER A 261 -5.54 -7.47 -0.80
C SER A 261 -6.08 -7.25 0.61
N ASN A 262 -6.27 -8.32 1.38
CA ASN A 262 -6.77 -8.28 2.75
C ASN A 262 -5.81 -7.53 3.69
N LEU A 263 -4.50 -7.72 3.54
CA LEU A 263 -3.49 -6.96 4.29
C LEU A 263 -3.78 -5.45 4.28
N PHE A 264 -3.97 -4.87 3.09
CA PHE A 264 -4.17 -3.43 2.95
C PHE A 264 -5.61 -2.98 3.25
N ALA A 265 -6.59 -3.86 3.03
CA ALA A 265 -7.97 -3.58 3.42
C ALA A 265 -8.18 -3.56 4.94
N ASN A 266 -7.35 -4.30 5.68
CA ASN A 266 -7.39 -4.38 7.14
C ASN A 266 -6.50 -3.34 7.83
N VAL A 267 -5.79 -2.49 7.07
CA VAL A 267 -5.01 -1.37 7.65
C VAL A 267 -5.97 -0.41 8.36
N GLU A 268 -5.69 -0.11 9.62
CA GLU A 268 -6.46 0.85 10.40
C GLU A 268 -5.83 2.25 10.34
N ALA A 269 -6.65 3.30 10.28
CA ALA A 269 -6.17 4.68 10.27
C ALA A 269 -5.49 5.11 11.59
N SER A 270 -5.66 4.34 12.66
CA SER A 270 -4.94 4.49 13.94
C SER A 270 -3.61 3.77 13.99
N ASP A 271 -3.24 3.03 12.94
CA ASP A 271 -1.96 2.35 12.86
C ASP A 271 -0.82 3.34 12.55
N ASP A 272 -0.35 4.00 13.60
CA ASP A 272 0.81 4.89 13.55
C ASP A 272 2.12 4.12 13.31
N LYS A 273 2.13 2.78 13.44
CA LYS A 273 3.35 1.98 13.28
C LYS A 273 3.66 1.74 11.82
N ASN A 274 2.67 1.36 11.01
CA ASN A 274 2.89 0.99 9.61
C ASN A 274 2.55 2.11 8.62
N GLY A 275 1.84 3.16 9.06
CA GLY A 275 1.33 4.23 8.19
C GLY A 275 2.39 4.90 7.30
N MET A 276 3.61 5.09 7.80
CA MET A 276 4.72 5.64 7.00
C MET A 276 5.17 4.70 5.87
N VAL A 277 5.23 3.38 6.13
CA VAL A 277 5.58 2.37 5.11
C VAL A 277 4.49 2.29 4.05
N VAL A 278 3.21 2.36 4.45
CA VAL A 278 2.08 2.41 3.50
C VAL A 278 2.16 3.67 2.62
N ALA A 279 2.41 4.85 3.22
CA ALA A 279 2.57 6.09 2.46
C ALA A 279 3.75 6.02 1.47
N LYS A 280 4.89 5.46 1.91
CA LYS A 280 6.06 5.21 1.09
C LYS A 280 5.76 4.27 -0.09
N LEU A 281 5.02 3.19 0.17
CA LEU A 281 4.60 2.23 -0.85
C LEU A 281 3.67 2.87 -1.88
N VAL A 282 2.64 3.59 -1.45
CA VAL A 282 1.72 4.32 -2.33
C VAL A 282 2.47 5.33 -3.19
N ALA A 283 3.41 6.07 -2.60
CA ALA A 283 4.25 7.01 -3.33
C ALA A 283 5.12 6.33 -4.39
N TRP A 284 5.69 5.17 -4.07
CA TRP A 284 6.44 4.36 -5.02
C TRP A 284 5.53 3.82 -6.14
N MET A 285 4.38 3.25 -5.81
CA MET A 285 3.43 2.67 -6.77
C MET A 285 2.96 3.70 -7.78
N LYS A 286 2.65 4.92 -7.34
CA LYS A 286 2.20 5.98 -8.25
C LYS A 286 3.19 6.25 -9.39
N ASN A 287 4.49 6.17 -9.11
CA ASN A 287 5.52 6.44 -10.11
C ASN A 287 5.86 5.23 -10.98
N ASN A 288 5.56 4.02 -10.51
CA ASN A 288 6.03 2.79 -11.12
C ASN A 288 4.91 1.95 -11.74
N LEU A 289 3.65 2.16 -11.36
CA LEU A 289 2.49 1.42 -11.87
C LEU A 289 1.67 2.24 -12.88
N PRO A 290 0.98 1.59 -13.81
CA PRO A 290 -0.07 2.23 -14.59
C PRO A 290 -1.16 2.79 -13.66
N ARG A 291 -1.80 3.87 -14.11
CA ARG A 291 -2.91 4.51 -13.38
C ARG A 291 -3.96 3.51 -12.91
N THR A 292 -4.38 2.60 -13.79
CA THR A 292 -5.42 1.60 -13.50
C THR A 292 -5.05 0.67 -12.33
N ASP A 293 -3.78 0.27 -12.25
CA ASP A 293 -3.29 -0.62 -11.20
C ASP A 293 -3.12 0.14 -9.88
N PHE A 294 -2.67 1.39 -9.97
CA PHE A 294 -2.61 2.27 -8.81
C PHE A 294 -4.01 2.53 -8.22
N ASP A 295 -4.99 2.88 -9.05
CA ASP A 295 -6.36 3.16 -8.63
C ASP A 295 -7.01 1.89 -8.01
N ALA A 296 -6.76 0.71 -8.59
CA ALA A 296 -7.20 -0.57 -8.02
C ALA A 296 -6.59 -0.85 -6.63
N PHE A 297 -5.32 -0.50 -6.42
CA PHE A 297 -4.68 -0.61 -5.11
C PHE A 297 -5.23 0.39 -4.10
N MET A 298 -5.45 1.64 -4.53
CA MET A 298 -6.07 2.66 -3.69
C MET A 298 -7.49 2.30 -3.28
N ALA A 299 -8.22 1.52 -4.08
CA ALA A 299 -9.55 1.03 -3.76
C ALA A 299 -9.58 0.05 -2.58
N LEU A 300 -8.45 -0.57 -2.21
CA LEU A 300 -8.35 -1.45 -1.04
C LEU A 300 -8.55 -0.69 0.27
N PHE A 301 -8.12 0.57 0.33
CA PHE A 301 -8.15 1.36 1.55
C PHE A 301 -9.54 1.93 1.85
N ASP A 302 -9.90 1.91 3.12
CA ASP A 302 -11.04 2.65 3.62
C ASP A 302 -10.83 4.18 3.52
N ASN A 303 -11.89 4.95 3.76
CA ASN A 303 -11.82 6.41 3.68
C ASN A 303 -10.96 7.05 4.78
N GLN A 304 -10.78 6.39 5.93
CA GLN A 304 -9.98 6.93 7.02
C GLN A 304 -8.48 6.77 6.74
N VAL A 305 -8.07 5.64 6.19
CA VAL A 305 -6.71 5.38 5.71
C VAL A 305 -6.39 6.29 4.53
N LYS A 306 -7.32 6.46 3.57
CA LYS A 306 -7.16 7.46 2.49
C LYS A 306 -6.98 8.87 3.04
N HIS A 307 -7.69 9.23 4.11
CA HIS A 307 -7.49 10.51 4.80
C HIS A 307 -6.10 10.65 5.41
N GLN A 308 -5.59 9.61 6.07
CA GLN A 308 -4.23 9.60 6.64
C GLN A 308 -3.14 9.64 5.56
N LEU A 309 -3.34 8.91 4.46
CA LEU A 309 -2.50 8.94 3.26
C LEU A 309 -2.55 10.29 2.54
N GLY A 310 -3.66 11.02 2.61
CA GLY A 310 -3.75 12.41 2.21
C GLY A 310 -3.24 13.40 3.27
N GLY A 311 -2.92 12.91 4.47
CA GLY A 311 -2.76 13.64 5.72
C GLY A 311 -1.41 13.36 6.40
N GLN A 312 -1.46 12.98 7.66
CA GLN A 312 -0.30 12.83 8.55
C GLN A 312 0.74 11.85 8.00
N TRP A 313 0.34 10.68 7.50
CA TRP A 313 1.29 9.66 7.04
C TRP A 313 2.13 10.15 5.86
N MET A 314 1.50 10.87 4.93
CA MET A 314 2.20 11.46 3.79
C MET A 314 3.04 12.68 4.18
N GLN A 315 2.65 13.43 5.22
CA GLN A 315 3.50 14.48 5.80
C GLN A 315 4.77 13.90 6.43
N THR A 316 4.65 12.82 7.20
CA THR A 316 5.83 12.16 7.78
C THR A 316 6.75 11.58 6.69
N TYR A 317 6.18 10.96 5.65
CA TYR A 317 6.96 10.51 4.51
C TYR A 317 7.60 11.67 3.73
N ALA A 318 6.90 12.79 3.60
CA ALA A 318 7.41 14.01 3.00
C ALA A 318 8.63 14.56 3.74
N GLU A 319 8.54 14.65 5.07
CA GLU A 319 9.63 15.10 5.93
C GLU A 319 10.85 14.21 5.76
N HIS A 320 10.66 12.89 5.70
CA HIS A 320 11.72 11.94 5.41
C HIS A 320 12.42 12.21 4.07
N LEU A 321 11.66 12.39 2.98
CA LEU A 321 12.25 12.71 1.67
C LEU A 321 12.94 14.08 1.65
N GLN A 322 12.41 15.05 2.39
CA GLN A 322 12.97 16.40 2.50
C GLN A 322 14.37 16.41 3.12
N ARG A 323 14.71 15.43 3.98
CA ARG A 323 16.07 15.31 4.54
C ARG A 323 17.14 15.12 3.47
N LEU A 324 16.76 14.56 2.32
CA LEU A 324 17.66 14.35 1.18
C LEU A 324 17.63 15.48 0.15
N GLU A 325 16.74 16.47 0.30
CA GLU A 325 16.59 17.57 -0.65
C GLU A 325 17.87 18.38 -0.92
N PRO A 326 18.75 18.65 0.08
CA PRO A 326 20.02 19.34 -0.15
C PRO A 326 20.94 18.66 -1.17
N PHE A 327 20.77 17.36 -1.40
CA PHE A 327 21.57 16.60 -2.38
C PHE A 327 21.02 16.69 -3.81
N ALA A 328 19.91 17.42 -4.00
CA ALA A 328 19.24 17.66 -5.27
C ALA A 328 18.83 16.37 -6.02
N ILE A 329 18.50 15.31 -5.27
CA ILE A 329 18.06 14.01 -5.77
C ILE A 329 16.87 14.21 -6.72
N GLU A 330 17.05 13.85 -7.99
CA GLU A 330 15.91 13.58 -8.86
C GLU A 330 15.41 12.18 -8.52
N PHE A 331 14.20 12.11 -7.95
CA PHE A 331 13.55 10.86 -7.55
C PHE A 331 13.11 9.99 -8.74
N HIS A 332 13.41 10.39 -9.99
CA HIS A 332 12.85 9.77 -11.21
C HIS A 332 13.92 9.23 -12.19
N SER A 333 15.22 9.25 -11.86
CA SER A 333 16.21 9.20 -12.95
C SER A 333 17.59 8.59 -12.63
N ALA A 334 17.73 7.64 -11.68
CA ALA A 334 18.90 6.74 -11.64
C ALA A 334 18.70 5.51 -10.74
N PHE A 335 19.15 4.34 -11.20
CA PHE A 335 19.32 3.14 -10.38
C PHE A 335 20.81 2.88 -10.15
N VAL A 336 21.22 2.77 -8.88
CA VAL A 336 22.60 2.57 -8.47
C VAL A 336 22.74 1.25 -7.71
N TYR A 337 23.50 0.34 -8.31
CA TYR A 337 23.89 -0.95 -7.72
C TYR A 337 25.38 -0.93 -7.34
N SER A 338 25.80 -1.87 -6.51
CA SER A 338 27.19 -2.01 -6.04
C SER A 338 28.22 -2.14 -7.18
N ARG A 339 27.81 -2.63 -8.36
CA ARG A 339 28.69 -2.87 -9.52
C ARG A 339 28.27 -2.14 -10.80
N SER A 340 27.11 -1.50 -10.81
CA SER A 340 26.47 -1.00 -12.03
C SER A 340 25.66 0.25 -11.72
N ARG A 341 25.67 1.21 -12.65
CA ARG A 341 24.85 2.43 -12.57
C ARG A 341 24.04 2.57 -13.86
N VAL A 342 22.75 2.88 -13.72
CA VAL A 342 21.85 3.23 -14.82
C VAL A 342 21.38 4.66 -14.61
N ASP A 343 21.77 5.56 -15.52
CA ASP A 343 21.27 6.94 -15.57
C ASP A 343 20.17 7.05 -16.62
N VAL A 344 18.97 7.48 -16.20
CA VAL A 344 17.89 7.81 -17.13
C VAL A 344 17.95 9.30 -17.38
N VAL A 345 18.75 9.71 -18.36
CA VAL A 345 18.87 11.12 -18.76
C VAL A 345 17.72 11.44 -19.71
N ALA A 346 16.90 12.46 -19.37
CA ALA A 346 15.95 13.01 -20.33
C ALA A 346 16.70 13.41 -21.62
N PRO A 347 16.14 13.18 -22.82
CA PRO A 347 16.84 13.51 -24.05
C PRO A 347 17.27 14.98 -24.00
N VAL A 348 18.59 15.18 -24.11
CA VAL A 348 19.18 16.52 -24.21
C VAL A 348 18.43 17.22 -25.33
N HIS A 349 17.75 18.32 -25.01
CA HIS A 349 17.16 19.19 -26.02
C HIS A 349 18.29 19.53 -27.01
N ASP A 350 18.20 19.01 -28.23
CA ASP A 350 19.10 19.37 -29.31
C ASP A 350 18.88 20.87 -29.57
N PRO A 351 19.87 21.75 -29.32
CA PRO A 351 19.73 23.18 -29.55
C PRO A 351 19.68 23.53 -31.05
N THR A 352 19.63 22.55 -31.95
CA THR A 352 19.59 22.74 -33.41
C THR A 352 18.29 22.35 -34.10
N GLN A 353 17.20 22.05 -33.38
CA GLN A 353 15.87 21.97 -33.99
C GLN A 353 15.08 23.30 -33.81
N PRO A 354 14.47 23.84 -34.89
CA PRO A 354 13.90 25.19 -34.92
C PRO A 354 12.67 25.39 -34.03
#